data_AF-A0A9W9X9B3-F1
#
_entry.id   AF-A0A9W9X9B3-F1
#
_cell.length_a   1.000
_cell.length_b   1.000
_cell.length_c   1.000
_cell.angle_alpha   90.00
_cell.angle_beta   90.00
_cell.angle_gamma   90.00
#
_symmetry.space_group_name_H-M   'P 1'
#
loop_
_entity.id
_entity.type
_entity.pdbx_description
1 polymer ?
#
loop_
_entity_poly.entity_id
_entity_poly.type
_entity_poly.pdbx_seq_one_letter_code
_entity_poly.pdbx_strand_id
1 'polypeptide(L)'
;MSYYITIHNGSGVDESPENTWINITFTIKDHFYLRTDGALICFIIERIRERKFKVSTEPMDRKARWCISIPVSKLHNTMGGAVADALQLAEWYKVQILNGNASINRKLLFDRRPFNEGKECCRDNVCDRILHPEWWEDVRQESKDTSEDSKDTSEDSKDTSTDS
;
A
#
# COMPACT_ATOMS: atom_id res chain seq x y z
N MET A 1 -12.00 18.68 8.91
CA MET A 1 -11.06 17.57 8.69
C MET A 1 -11.24 17.12 7.24
N SER A 2 -10.16 16.98 6.46
CA SER A 2 -10.28 16.45 5.08
C SER A 2 -10.33 14.93 5.16
N TYR A 3 -11.43 14.35 4.70
CA TYR A 3 -11.65 12.91 4.70
C TYR A 3 -11.02 12.29 3.45
N TYR A 4 -10.46 11.09 3.59
CA TYR A 4 -9.87 10.35 2.47
C TYR A 4 -10.94 9.96 1.44
N ILE A 5 -12.15 9.66 1.88
CA ILE A 5 -13.34 9.55 1.02
C ILE A 5 -14.29 10.66 1.42
N THR A 6 -14.59 11.57 0.49
CA THR A 6 -15.48 12.71 0.72
C THR A 6 -16.81 12.47 0.03
N ILE A 7 -17.90 12.49 0.80
CA ILE A 7 -19.28 12.53 0.27
C ILE A 7 -19.62 13.99 -0.05
N HIS A 8 -20.01 14.27 -1.28
CA HIS A 8 -20.33 15.63 -1.73
C HIS A 8 -21.68 16.12 -1.21
N ASN A 9 -22.66 15.20 -1.13
CA ASN A 9 -24.03 15.49 -0.72
C ASN A 9 -24.51 14.41 0.27
N GLY A 10 -24.64 14.76 1.56
CA GLY A 10 -25.18 13.86 2.59
C GLY A 10 -24.41 13.92 3.90
N SER A 11 -24.93 13.21 4.91
CA SER A 11 -24.19 12.94 6.14
C SER A 11 -23.00 12.03 5.83
N GLY A 12 -21.84 12.36 6.40
CA GLY A 12 -20.67 11.50 6.35
C GLY A 12 -20.89 10.18 7.10
N VAL A 13 -19.85 9.36 7.16
CA VAL A 13 -19.88 8.13 7.95
C VAL A 13 -19.64 8.40 9.43
N ASP A 14 -20.10 7.47 10.26
CA ASP A 14 -19.81 7.49 11.69
C ASP A 14 -18.32 7.18 11.94
N GLU A 15 -17.60 8.16 12.45
CA GLU A 15 -16.20 8.06 12.86
C GLU A 15 -16.04 8.15 14.38
N SER A 16 -17.05 7.70 15.13
CA SER A 16 -17.06 7.69 16.58
C SER A 16 -15.74 7.14 17.16
N PRO A 17 -15.18 7.74 18.24
CA PRO A 17 -13.94 7.25 18.87
C PRO A 17 -14.01 5.79 19.33
N GLU A 18 -15.22 5.27 19.51
CA GLU A 18 -15.48 3.89 19.87
C GLU A 18 -15.22 2.92 18.71
N ASN A 19 -15.24 3.39 17.46
CA ASN A 19 -15.11 2.55 16.28
C ASN A 19 -13.73 1.90 16.19
N THR A 20 -13.76 0.67 15.69
CA THR A 20 -12.54 -0.02 15.25
C THR A 20 -12.29 0.35 13.79
N TRP A 21 -11.04 0.26 13.33
CA TRP A 21 -10.65 0.70 12.00
C TRP A 21 -9.99 -0.43 11.24
N ILE A 22 -10.46 -0.63 10.00
CA ILE A 22 -9.78 -1.47 9.02
C ILE A 22 -8.90 -0.58 8.16
N ASN A 23 -7.60 -0.81 8.24
CA ASN A 23 -6.58 0.01 7.59
C ASN A 23 -5.99 -0.74 6.41
N ILE A 24 -6.09 -0.14 5.24
CA ILE A 24 -5.67 -0.73 3.97
C ILE A 24 -4.55 0.13 3.42
N THR A 25 -3.39 -0.49 3.25
CA THR A 25 -2.20 0.17 2.72
C THR A 25 -2.07 -0.04 1.22
N PHE A 26 -1.48 0.93 0.55
CA PHE A 26 -1.19 0.92 -0.87
C PHE A 26 0.32 0.90 -1.10
N THR A 27 0.72 0.34 -2.23
CA THR A 27 2.11 0.37 -2.70
C THR A 27 2.30 1.40 -3.80
N ILE A 28 3.56 1.67 -4.16
CA ILE A 28 3.91 2.47 -5.35
C ILE A 28 3.24 1.89 -6.60
N LYS A 29 3.29 0.56 -6.75
CA LYS A 29 2.70 -0.14 -7.89
C LYS A 29 1.20 0.15 -7.96
N ASP A 30 0.50 0.08 -6.83
CA ASP A 30 -0.94 0.39 -6.76
C ASP A 30 -1.24 1.84 -7.17
N HIS A 31 -0.42 2.81 -6.75
CA HIS A 31 -0.58 4.21 -7.18
C HIS A 31 -0.50 4.38 -8.70
N PHE A 32 0.44 3.68 -9.36
CA PHE A 32 0.61 3.74 -10.82
C PHE A 32 -0.56 3.14 -11.59
N TYR A 33 -1.12 2.02 -11.09
CA TYR A 33 -2.17 1.27 -11.78
C TYR A 33 -3.60 1.74 -11.44
N LEU A 34 -3.85 2.16 -10.21
CA LEU A 34 -5.18 2.56 -9.73
C LEU A 34 -5.44 4.05 -10.00
N ARG A 35 -5.64 4.41 -11.27
CA ARG A 35 -5.75 5.82 -11.70
C ARG A 35 -7.10 6.49 -11.45
N THR A 36 -8.15 5.71 -11.18
CA THR A 36 -9.50 6.24 -10.95
C THR A 36 -10.00 5.88 -9.54
N ASP A 37 -10.92 6.69 -9.02
CA ASP A 37 -11.54 6.41 -7.72
C ASP A 37 -12.33 5.10 -7.74
N GLY A 38 -12.96 4.77 -8.88
CA GLY A 38 -13.61 3.49 -9.10
C GLY A 38 -12.64 2.29 -9.02
N ALA A 39 -11.43 2.42 -9.57
CA ALA A 39 -10.41 1.38 -9.44
C ALA A 39 -9.90 1.25 -7.99
N LEU A 40 -9.67 2.38 -7.31
CA LEU A 40 -9.25 2.40 -5.91
C LEU A 40 -10.27 1.75 -4.98
N ILE A 41 -11.57 2.08 -5.10
CA ILE A 41 -12.59 1.49 -4.23
C ILE A 41 -12.79 -0.01 -4.49
N CYS A 42 -12.68 -0.46 -5.75
CA CYS A 42 -12.66 -1.88 -6.06
C CYS A 42 -11.45 -2.59 -5.43
N PHE A 43 -10.26 -1.98 -5.47
CA PHE A 43 -9.08 -2.53 -4.80
C PHE A 43 -9.27 -2.64 -3.28
N ILE A 44 -9.82 -1.61 -2.65
CA ILE A 44 -10.15 -1.60 -1.21
C ILE A 44 -11.05 -2.79 -0.87
N ILE A 45 -12.14 -2.98 -1.63
CA ILE A 45 -13.07 -4.11 -1.45
C ILE A 45 -12.34 -5.45 -1.53
N GLU A 46 -11.50 -5.65 -2.56
CA GLU A 46 -10.75 -6.91 -2.72
C GLU A 46 -9.74 -7.13 -1.57
N ARG A 47 -9.07 -6.08 -1.08
CA ARG A 47 -8.19 -6.21 0.09
C ARG A 47 -8.96 -6.60 1.35
N ILE A 48 -10.18 -6.10 1.53
CA ILE A 48 -11.04 -6.53 2.65
C ILE A 48 -11.45 -8.00 2.49
N ARG A 49 -11.88 -8.41 1.29
CA ARG A 49 -12.26 -9.81 0.99
C ARG A 49 -11.11 -10.80 1.24
N GLU A 50 -9.91 -10.44 0.79
CA GLU A 50 -8.68 -11.20 1.00
C GLU A 50 -8.12 -11.12 2.42
N ARG A 51 -8.73 -10.32 3.30
CA ARG A 51 -8.26 -10.03 4.66
C ARG A 51 -6.84 -9.45 4.72
N LYS A 52 -6.46 -8.69 3.69
CA LYS A 52 -5.18 -7.97 3.59
C LYS A 52 -5.33 -6.55 4.13
N PHE A 53 -5.48 -6.44 5.44
CA PHE A 53 -5.61 -5.17 6.16
C PHE A 53 -5.08 -5.29 7.59
N LYS A 54 -4.93 -4.15 8.28
CA LYS A 54 -4.62 -4.07 9.71
C LYS A 54 -5.82 -3.55 10.48
N VAL A 55 -6.08 -4.12 11.65
CA VAL A 55 -7.13 -3.64 12.56
C VAL A 55 -6.52 -2.78 13.67
N SER A 56 -7.12 -1.64 13.98
CA SER A 56 -6.66 -0.74 15.05
C SER A 56 -7.82 0.01 15.71
N THR A 57 -7.56 0.58 16.89
CA THR A 57 -8.51 1.46 17.60
C THR A 57 -8.47 2.91 17.10
N GLU A 58 -7.45 3.27 16.31
CA GLU A 58 -7.31 4.58 15.70
C GLU A 58 -7.09 4.44 14.19
N PRO A 59 -7.61 5.36 13.37
CA PRO A 59 -7.36 5.34 11.93
C PRO A 59 -5.91 5.70 11.64
N MET A 60 -5.22 4.78 10.95
CA MET A 60 -3.82 4.95 10.54
C MET A 60 -3.65 6.03 9.48
N ASP A 61 -4.65 6.23 8.62
CA ASP A 61 -4.58 7.22 7.52
C ASP A 61 -4.40 8.67 8.03
N ARG A 62 -4.86 8.99 9.24
CA ARG A 62 -4.62 10.30 9.86
C ARG A 62 -3.13 10.59 10.05
N LYS A 63 -2.32 9.55 10.24
CA LYS A 63 -0.88 9.59 10.57
C LYS A 63 0.01 8.98 9.49
N ALA A 64 -0.53 8.42 8.41
CA ALA A 64 0.24 7.73 7.37
C ALA A 64 -0.32 8.04 5.98
N ARG A 65 0.58 8.28 5.02
CA ARG A 65 0.22 8.28 3.61
C ARG A 65 0.00 6.84 3.11
N TRP A 66 -0.59 6.71 1.93
CA TRP A 66 -0.81 5.42 1.27
C TRP A 66 -1.59 4.45 2.15
N CYS A 67 -2.51 4.99 2.94
CA CYS A 67 -3.39 4.25 3.82
C CYS A 67 -4.78 4.87 3.72
N ILE A 68 -5.80 4.01 3.73
CA ILE A 68 -7.19 4.40 3.98
C ILE A 68 -7.69 3.60 5.17
N SER A 69 -8.34 4.29 6.10
CA SER A 69 -8.97 3.69 7.27
C SER A 69 -10.49 3.70 7.10
N ILE A 70 -11.10 2.51 7.12
CA ILE A 70 -12.55 2.32 7.06
C ILE A 70 -13.05 2.11 8.50
N PRO A 71 -13.97 2.95 8.99
CA PRO A 71 -14.56 2.76 10.31
C PRO A 71 -15.46 1.53 10.30
N VAL A 72 -15.43 0.81 11.41
CA VAL A 72 -16.21 -0.40 11.68
C VAL A 72 -16.83 -0.25 13.06
N SER A 73 -18.11 -0.55 13.16
CA SER A 73 -18.84 -0.46 14.43
C SER A 73 -18.19 -1.36 15.49
N LYS A 74 -17.95 -0.79 16.68
CA LYS A 74 -17.42 -1.55 17.83
C LYS A 74 -18.33 -2.69 18.28
N LEU A 75 -19.60 -2.69 17.85
CA LEU A 75 -20.57 -3.73 18.20
C LEU A 75 -20.17 -5.12 17.68
N HIS A 76 -19.24 -5.20 16.74
CA HIS A 76 -18.75 -6.48 16.23
C HIS A 76 -17.71 -7.10 17.17
N ASN A 77 -18.14 -8.11 17.93
CA ASN A 77 -17.26 -8.92 18.78
C ASN A 77 -16.39 -9.93 18.01
N THR A 78 -16.54 -10.03 16.69
CA THR A 78 -15.82 -11.00 15.86
C THR A 78 -15.19 -10.34 14.65
N MET A 79 -14.04 -10.87 14.22
CA MET A 79 -13.38 -10.43 12.98
C MET A 79 -14.29 -10.59 11.75
N GLY A 80 -15.11 -11.65 11.70
CA GLY A 80 -16.06 -11.86 10.60
C GLY A 80 -17.11 -10.75 10.51
N GLY A 81 -17.64 -10.32 11.65
CA GLY A 81 -18.56 -9.18 11.71
C GLY A 81 -17.89 -7.88 11.26
N ALA A 82 -16.67 -7.62 11.73
CA ALA A 82 -15.92 -6.43 11.34
C ALA A 82 -15.62 -6.37 9.83
N VAL A 83 -15.27 -7.52 9.23
CA VAL A 83 -15.06 -7.63 7.77
C VAL A 83 -16.35 -7.38 7.00
N ALA A 84 -17.47 -7.95 7.45
CA ALA A 84 -18.76 -7.77 6.78
C ALA A 84 -19.22 -6.30 6.79
N ASP A 85 -19.08 -5.63 7.94
CA ASP A 85 -19.42 -4.21 8.10
C ASP A 85 -18.54 -3.32 7.22
N ALA A 86 -17.22 -3.54 7.22
CA ALA A 86 -16.31 -2.81 6.35
C ALA A 86 -16.59 -3.04 4.85
N LEU A 87 -16.94 -4.28 4.46
CA LEU A 87 -17.34 -4.58 3.08
C LEU A 87 -18.62 -3.85 2.71
N GLN A 88 -19.62 -3.86 3.58
CA GLN A 88 -20.88 -3.15 3.36
C GLN A 88 -20.62 -1.66 3.15
N LEU A 89 -19.79 -1.06 3.99
CA LEU A 89 -19.44 0.36 3.87
C LEU A 89 -18.63 0.65 2.59
N ALA A 90 -17.66 -0.20 2.25
CA ALA A 90 -16.87 -0.05 1.03
C ALA A 90 -17.72 -0.21 -0.25
N GLU A 91 -18.67 -1.13 -0.26
CA GLU A 91 -19.63 -1.31 -1.36
C GLU A 91 -20.58 -0.11 -1.47
N TRP A 92 -21.02 0.45 -0.34
CA TRP A 92 -21.80 1.68 -0.35
C TRP A 92 -20.98 2.86 -0.92
N TYR A 93 -19.72 3.03 -0.51
CA TYR A 93 -18.84 4.04 -1.09
C TYR A 93 -18.65 3.86 -2.60
N LYS A 94 -18.51 2.62 -3.08
CA LYS A 94 -18.41 2.33 -4.51
C LYS A 94 -19.64 2.87 -5.25
N VAL A 95 -20.85 2.64 -4.73
CA VAL A 95 -22.08 3.19 -5.33
C VAL A 95 -22.03 4.73 -5.35
N GLN A 96 -21.63 5.38 -4.26
CA GLN A 96 -21.54 6.84 -4.21
C GLN A 96 -20.52 7.40 -5.21
N ILE A 97 -19.33 6.77 -5.32
CA ILE A 97 -18.28 7.18 -6.26
C ILE A 97 -18.77 7.01 -7.71
N LEU A 98 -19.37 5.87 -8.04
CA LEU A 98 -19.86 5.60 -9.40
C LEU A 98 -20.99 6.53 -9.81
N ASN A 99 -21.78 7.01 -8.85
CA ASN A 99 -22.83 8.00 -9.08
C ASN A 99 -22.32 9.45 -9.08
N GLY A 100 -21.02 9.68 -8.85
CA GLY A 100 -20.44 11.03 -8.76
C GLY A 100 -20.80 11.79 -7.47
N ASN A 101 -21.33 11.09 -6.45
CA ASN A 101 -21.69 11.65 -5.16
C ASN A 101 -20.55 11.62 -4.14
N ALA A 102 -19.44 10.94 -4.46
CA ALA A 102 -18.27 10.87 -3.63
C ALA A 102 -16.98 10.83 -4.45
N SER A 103 -15.88 11.23 -3.83
CA SER A 103 -14.54 11.16 -4.41
C SER A 103 -13.52 10.71 -3.37
N ILE A 104 -12.43 10.12 -3.84
CA ILE A 104 -11.27 9.79 -3.02
C ILE A 104 -10.27 10.94 -3.13
N ASN A 105 -9.84 11.49 -2.00
CA ASN A 105 -8.83 12.55 -1.98
C ASN A 105 -7.44 11.97 -2.28
N ARG A 106 -7.14 11.80 -3.57
CA ARG A 106 -5.89 11.21 -4.05
C ARG A 106 -4.64 12.00 -3.64
N LYS A 107 -4.77 13.32 -3.51
CA LYS A 107 -3.66 14.18 -3.04
C LYS A 107 -3.31 13.83 -1.59
N LEU A 108 -4.33 13.67 -0.74
CA LEU A 108 -4.12 13.26 0.65
C LEU A 108 -3.62 11.80 0.73
N LEU A 109 -4.10 10.93 -0.17
CA LEU A 109 -3.70 9.53 -0.23
C LEU A 109 -2.25 9.34 -0.66
N PHE A 110 -1.83 9.93 -1.77
CA PHE A 110 -0.56 9.62 -2.41
C PHE A 110 0.48 10.73 -2.35
N ASP A 111 0.04 11.99 -2.36
CA ASP A 111 0.91 13.17 -2.50
C ASP A 111 1.16 13.89 -1.15
N ARG A 112 0.57 13.39 -0.06
CA ARG A 112 0.79 13.93 1.29
C ARG A 112 2.23 13.68 1.71
N ARG A 113 2.83 14.69 2.32
CA ARG A 113 4.17 14.55 2.88
C ARG A 113 4.20 13.49 3.97
N PRO A 114 5.31 12.73 4.12
CA PRO A 114 5.40 11.66 5.10
C PRO A 114 5.22 12.24 6.50
N PHE A 115 4.60 11.51 7.42
CA PHE A 115 4.43 11.95 8.82
C PHE A 115 5.53 11.33 9.69
N ASN A 116 6.24 12.16 10.45
CA ASN A 116 7.12 11.71 11.51
C ASN A 116 6.74 12.40 12.82
N GLU A 117 6.55 11.62 13.90
CA GLU A 117 6.22 12.14 15.25
C GLU A 117 5.08 13.19 15.28
N GLY A 118 4.05 12.99 14.46
CA GLY A 118 2.89 13.89 14.41
C GLY A 118 3.09 15.18 13.60
N LYS A 119 4.16 15.30 12.80
CA LYS A 119 4.41 16.43 11.89
C LYS A 119 4.65 15.95 10.45
N GLU A 120 4.18 16.73 9.47
CA GLU A 120 4.52 16.55 8.06
C GLU A 120 6.01 16.81 7.84
N CYS A 121 6.74 15.81 7.34
CA CYS A 121 8.15 15.91 6.99
C CYS A 121 8.36 17.02 5.96
N CYS A 122 9.43 17.80 6.12
CA CYS A 122 9.72 18.94 5.25
C CYS A 122 10.37 18.55 3.90
N ARG A 123 10.77 17.29 3.71
CA ARG A 123 11.54 16.81 2.55
C ARG A 123 10.93 15.54 1.96
N ASP A 124 10.54 15.64 0.69
CA ASP A 124 9.98 14.53 -0.07
C ASP A 124 11.05 13.44 -0.30
N ASN A 125 10.63 12.16 -0.32
CA ASN A 125 11.43 10.95 -0.61
C ASN A 125 12.49 10.49 0.42
N VAL A 126 13.03 11.37 1.28
CA VAL A 126 14.03 10.97 2.29
C VAL A 126 13.37 10.29 3.49
N CYS A 127 12.27 10.86 4.00
CA CYS A 127 11.57 10.29 5.14
C CYS A 127 10.91 8.93 4.80
N ASP A 128 10.46 8.73 3.55
CA ASP A 128 9.81 7.47 3.15
C ASP A 128 10.73 6.27 3.16
N ARG A 129 12.01 6.47 2.80
CA ARG A 129 13.01 5.40 2.85
C ARG A 129 13.42 5.05 4.28
N ILE A 130 13.30 6.01 5.20
CA ILE A 130 13.64 5.82 6.62
C ILE A 130 12.47 5.19 7.37
N LEU A 131 11.24 5.64 7.10
CA LEU A 131 10.03 5.24 7.81
C LEU A 131 9.41 3.95 7.26
N HIS A 132 9.53 3.71 5.96
CA HIS A 132 8.95 2.56 5.27
C HIS A 132 9.96 1.86 4.35
N PRO A 133 11.07 1.33 4.91
CA PRO A 133 12.07 0.61 4.12
C PRO A 133 11.46 -0.54 3.31
N GLU A 134 10.41 -1.19 3.82
CA GLU A 134 9.68 -2.29 3.18
C GLU A 134 9.03 -1.93 1.83
N TRP A 135 8.81 -0.65 1.54
CA TRP A 135 8.26 -0.20 0.25
C TRP A 135 9.31 -0.12 -0.86
N TRP A 136 10.59 -0.26 -0.53
CA TRP A 136 11.71 -0.02 -1.44
C TRP A 136 12.62 -1.25 -1.65
N GLU A 137 12.29 -2.40 -1.06
CA GLU A 137 13.16 -3.59 -1.10
C GLU A 137 13.17 -4.37 -2.44
N ASP A 138 12.48 -3.91 -3.49
CA ASP A 138 12.37 -4.62 -4.78
C ASP A 138 13.46 -4.30 -5.83
N VAL A 139 14.65 -3.76 -5.47
CA VAL A 139 15.65 -3.34 -6.49
C VAL A 139 17.08 -3.89 -6.26
N ARG A 140 17.30 -4.85 -5.35
CA ARG A 140 18.67 -5.38 -5.10
C ARG A 140 18.85 -6.89 -5.32
N GLN A 141 18.00 -7.54 -6.10
CA GLN A 141 18.12 -8.99 -6.35
C GLN A 141 18.08 -9.43 -7.83
N GLU A 142 18.32 -8.54 -8.79
CA GLU A 142 18.51 -8.95 -10.21
C GLU A 142 19.89 -8.60 -10.80
N SER A 143 20.89 -8.28 -9.99
CA SER A 143 22.26 -8.04 -10.49
C SER A 143 23.34 -8.71 -9.63
N LYS A 144 23.29 -10.04 -9.58
CA LYS A 144 24.37 -10.98 -9.21
C LYS A 144 23.93 -12.33 -9.80
N ASP A 145 24.57 -12.97 -10.76
CA ASP A 145 25.85 -12.78 -11.42
C ASP A 145 25.66 -13.30 -12.86
N THR A 146 26.01 -12.50 -13.86
CA THR A 146 26.18 -12.97 -15.24
C THR A 146 27.52 -12.49 -15.73
N SER A 147 28.59 -13.17 -15.30
CA SER A 147 29.88 -13.16 -15.97
C SER A 147 30.87 -14.00 -15.17
N GLU A 148 31.22 -15.17 -15.70
CA GLU A 148 32.61 -15.59 -15.94
C GLU A 148 32.62 -17.08 -16.24
N ASP A 149 32.48 -17.42 -17.52
CA ASP A 149 33.10 -18.64 -18.04
C ASP A 149 33.43 -18.41 -19.52
N SER A 150 34.61 -17.83 -19.75
CA SER A 150 35.28 -17.77 -21.04
C SER A 150 36.75 -17.41 -20.81
N LYS A 151 37.54 -18.41 -20.42
CA LYS A 151 39.00 -18.40 -20.60
C LYS A 151 39.41 -19.82 -20.99
N ASP A 152 39.31 -20.09 -22.29
CA ASP A 152 40.02 -21.20 -22.91
C ASP A 152 40.93 -20.60 -23.98
N THR A 153 42.18 -20.38 -23.61
CA THR A 153 43.28 -20.10 -24.53
C THR A 153 44.56 -20.72 -23.98
N SER A 154 44.98 -21.78 -24.67
CA SER A 154 46.36 -22.13 -25.04
C SER A 154 47.42 -22.23 -23.93
N GLU A 155 47.97 -23.43 -23.74
CA GLU A 155 49.33 -23.76 -24.18
C GLU A 155 49.58 -25.25 -23.96
N ASP A 156 49.62 -25.98 -25.07
CA ASP A 156 49.96 -27.39 -25.10
C ASP A 156 51.40 -27.53 -25.61
N SER A 157 52.10 -28.52 -25.06
CA SER A 157 53.36 -29.10 -25.56
C SER A 157 54.68 -28.38 -25.32
N LYS A 158 55.33 -28.71 -24.19
CA LYS A 158 56.73 -29.17 -24.22
C LYS A 158 57.11 -29.95 -22.95
N ASP A 159 57.08 -31.27 -23.04
CA ASP A 159 57.94 -32.13 -22.21
C ASP A 159 58.63 -33.15 -23.10
N THR A 160 59.95 -32.99 -23.17
CA THR A 160 60.92 -33.91 -23.75
C THR A 160 61.36 -34.91 -22.70
N SER A 161 61.11 -36.20 -22.91
CA SER A 161 61.98 -37.28 -22.41
C SER A 161 61.67 -38.61 -23.11
N THR A 162 62.65 -39.04 -23.92
CA THR A 162 63.24 -40.38 -24.00
C THR A 162 62.31 -41.61 -24.09
N ASP A 163 62.35 -42.32 -25.22
CA ASP A 163 62.98 -43.66 -25.27
C ASP A 163 63.06 -44.24 -26.69
N SER A 164 64.22 -44.88 -26.94
CA SER A 164 64.61 -45.81 -28.01
C SER A 164 64.89 -45.28 -29.42
#